data_AF-A0A1R1FNL1-F1
#
_entry.id   AF-A0A1R1FNL1-F1
#
_cell.length_a   1.000
_cell.length_b   1.000
_cell.length_c   1.000
_cell.angle_alpha   90.00
_cell.angle_beta   90.00
_cell.angle_gamma   90.00
#
_symmetry.space_group_name_H-M   'P 1'
#
loop_
_entity.id
_entity.type
_entity.pdbx_description
1 polymer ?
#
loop_
_entity_poly.entity_id
_entity_poly.type
_entity_poly.pdbx_seq_one_letter_code
_entity_poly.pdbx_strand_id
1 'polypeptide(L)'
;MKIPNGIIGLDDSQQMAEKLNVLLDQAEQIARTGLAKCDGHSERLVYLMTFRYPNITAVQAAEHVDIAASTARRTLNALAEKELVIKIQHKKEMSNILTMMY
;
A
#
# COMPACT_ATOMS: atom_id res chain seq x y z
N MET A 1 27.08 29.05 34.18
CA MET A 1 27.07 28.26 32.92
C MET A 1 25.72 27.56 32.85
N LYS A 2 24.77 28.07 32.04
CA LYS A 2 23.43 27.48 31.91
C LYS A 2 23.47 26.42 30.81
N ILE A 3 23.01 25.21 31.13
CA ILE A 3 22.82 24.12 30.18
C ILE A 3 21.52 24.42 29.42
N PRO A 4 21.51 24.57 28.09
CA PRO A 4 20.28 24.80 27.35
C PRO A 4 19.61 23.45 27.07
N ASN A 5 18.90 22.93 28.07
CA ASN A 5 18.01 21.79 27.89
C ASN A 5 16.62 22.32 27.53
N GLY A 6 16.26 22.38 26.24
CA GLY A 6 14.89 22.73 25.87
C GLY A 6 14.52 22.84 24.40
N ILE A 7 15.46 22.77 23.43
CA ILE A 7 15.14 23.12 22.03
C ILE A 7 15.27 21.94 21.04
N ILE A 8 16.07 20.92 21.35
CA ILE A 8 16.41 19.81 20.42
C ILE A 8 15.26 18.80 20.22
N GLY A 9 14.20 18.85 21.04
CA GLY A 9 13.08 17.90 20.92
C GLY A 9 11.96 18.37 19.98
N LEU A 10 11.80 19.69 19.83
CA LEU A 10 10.67 20.27 19.10
C LEU A 10 11.00 20.40 17.61
N ASP A 11 12.22 20.82 17.27
CA ASP A 11 12.71 20.91 15.90
C ASP A 11 12.81 19.54 15.22
N ASP A 12 13.30 18.51 15.93
CA ASP A 12 13.38 17.14 15.43
C ASP A 12 12.00 16.53 15.20
N SER A 13 11.05 16.75 16.13
CA SER A 13 9.67 16.28 15.96
C SER A 13 8.96 16.97 14.79
N GLN A 14 9.24 18.26 14.57
CA GLN A 14 8.69 19.04 13.49
C GLN A 14 9.26 18.60 12.14
N GLN A 15 10.57 18.38 12.04
CA GLN A 15 11.21 17.84 10.84
C GLN A 15 10.70 16.42 10.48
N MET A 16 10.43 15.59 11.48
CA MET A 16 9.83 14.26 11.25
C MET A 16 8.38 14.38 10.76
N ALA A 17 7.59 15.29 11.34
CA ALA A 17 6.22 15.53 10.90
C ALA A 17 6.17 16.03 9.45
N GLU A 18 7.07 16.94 9.07
CA GLU A 18 7.19 17.44 7.69
C GLU A 18 7.56 16.32 6.71
N LYS A 19 8.53 15.47 7.06
CA LYS A 19 8.88 14.29 6.24
C LYS A 19 7.72 13.32 6.09
N LEU A 20 6.97 13.08 7.17
CA LEU A 20 5.81 12.20 7.14
C LEU A 20 4.71 12.76 6.23
N ASN A 21 4.44 14.07 6.29
CA ASN A 21 3.47 14.72 5.40
C ASN A 21 3.85 14.53 3.93
N VAL A 22 5.14 14.71 3.58
CA VAL A 22 5.61 14.49 2.20
C VAL A 22 5.38 13.04 1.75
N LEU A 23 5.63 12.06 2.62
CA LEU A 23 5.39 10.64 2.30
C LEU A 23 3.89 10.34 2.14
N LEU A 24 3.03 10.97 2.95
CA LEU A 24 1.58 10.83 2.85
C LEU A 24 1.06 11.45 1.54
N ASP A 25 1.54 12.64 1.17
CA ASP A 25 1.19 13.30 -0.09
C ASP A 25 1.59 12.44 -1.31
N GLN A 26 2.78 11.83 -1.25
CA GLN A 26 3.24 10.89 -2.28
C GLN A 26 2.34 9.65 -2.35
N ALA A 27 2.03 9.04 -1.20
CA ALA A 27 1.16 7.88 -1.14
C ALA A 27 -0.25 8.20 -1.67
N GLU A 28 -0.79 9.37 -1.32
CA GLU A 28 -2.08 9.85 -1.82
C GLU A 28 -2.05 10.02 -3.34
N GLN A 29 -1.00 10.64 -3.89
CA GLN A 29 -0.87 10.85 -5.33
C GLN A 29 -0.77 9.51 -6.09
N ILE A 30 -0.01 8.55 -5.56
CA ILE A 30 0.07 7.19 -6.13
C ILE A 30 -1.31 6.54 -6.09
N ALA A 31 -1.99 6.58 -4.94
CA ALA A 31 -3.33 6.00 -4.77
C ALA A 31 -4.35 6.61 -5.74
N ARG A 32 -4.37 7.94 -5.88
CA ARG A 32 -5.28 8.63 -6.81
C ARG A 32 -5.03 8.22 -8.26
N THR A 33 -3.77 8.19 -8.66
CA THR A 33 -3.38 7.81 -10.03
C THR A 33 -3.74 6.35 -10.31
N GLY A 34 -3.53 5.45 -9.35
CA GLY A 34 -3.89 4.05 -9.52
C GLY A 34 -5.39 3.78 -9.48
N LEU A 35 -6.14 4.48 -8.65
CA LEU A 35 -7.62 4.41 -8.61
C LEU A 35 -8.25 4.82 -9.94
N ALA A 36 -7.65 5.77 -10.66
CA ALA A 36 -8.11 6.19 -11.98
C ALA A 36 -7.96 5.09 -13.04
N LYS A 37 -7.03 4.13 -12.83
CA LYS A 37 -6.84 2.96 -13.71
C LYS A 37 -7.71 1.75 -13.32
N CYS A 38 -8.45 1.83 -12.21
CA CYS A 38 -9.31 0.75 -11.75
C CYS A 38 -10.70 0.81 -12.40
N ASP A 39 -11.14 -0.30 -12.99
CA ASP A 39 -12.37 -0.41 -13.79
C ASP A 39 -13.63 -0.62 -12.94
N GLY A 40 -13.47 -1.11 -11.70
CA GLY A 40 -14.59 -1.49 -10.86
C GLY A 40 -14.33 -1.36 -9.36
N HIS A 41 -15.41 -1.50 -8.59
CA HIS A 41 -15.37 -1.32 -7.13
C HIS A 41 -14.40 -2.29 -6.44
N SER A 42 -14.42 -3.57 -6.80
CA SER A 42 -13.52 -4.58 -6.22
C SER A 42 -12.05 -4.28 -6.51
N GLU A 43 -11.71 -3.79 -7.71
CA GLU A 43 -10.33 -3.39 -8.03
C GLU A 43 -9.87 -2.24 -7.14
N ARG A 44 -10.72 -1.22 -6.95
CA ARG A 44 -10.40 -0.07 -6.10
C ARG A 44 -10.19 -0.48 -4.64
N LEU A 45 -11.08 -1.35 -4.13
CA LEU A 45 -10.99 -1.88 -2.77
C LEU A 45 -9.68 -2.66 -2.55
N VAL A 46 -9.42 -3.64 -3.42
CA VAL A 46 -8.21 -4.47 -3.33
C VAL A 46 -6.95 -3.65 -3.56
N TYR A 47 -6.97 -2.66 -4.46
CA TYR A 47 -5.84 -1.77 -4.71
C TYR A 47 -5.50 -0.91 -3.49
N LEU A 48 -6.48 -0.22 -2.89
CA LEU A 48 -6.23 0.58 -1.69
C LEU A 48 -5.77 -0.27 -0.51
N MET A 49 -6.23 -1.51 -0.44
CA MET A 49 -5.80 -2.46 0.59
C MET A 49 -4.30 -2.77 0.56
N THR A 50 -3.64 -2.67 -0.60
CA THR A 50 -2.19 -2.94 -0.69
C THR A 50 -1.35 -1.86 0.00
N PHE A 51 -1.86 -0.64 0.15
CA PHE A 51 -1.17 0.41 0.93
C PHE A 51 -1.13 0.08 2.42
N ARG A 52 -2.17 -0.61 2.91
CA ARG A 52 -2.22 -1.07 4.31
C ARG A 52 -1.49 -2.40 4.51
N TYR A 53 -1.55 -3.28 3.52
CA TYR A 53 -0.91 -4.59 3.52
C TYR A 53 -0.06 -4.75 2.26
N PRO A 54 1.17 -4.22 2.25
CA PRO A 54 2.02 -4.20 1.06
C PRO A 54 2.47 -5.57 0.58
N ASN A 55 2.26 -6.62 1.38
CA ASN A 55 2.54 -8.00 1.03
C ASN A 55 1.28 -8.82 1.33
N ILE A 56 0.41 -8.96 0.33
CA ILE A 56 -0.91 -9.58 0.52
C ILE A 56 -1.12 -10.74 -0.46
N THR A 57 -1.76 -11.80 0.05
CA THR A 57 -2.22 -12.93 -0.74
C THR A 57 -3.67 -12.76 -1.19
N ALA A 58 -4.08 -13.48 -2.23
CA ALA A 58 -5.48 -13.47 -2.68
C ALA A 58 -6.47 -13.94 -1.60
N VAL A 59 -6.05 -14.81 -0.68
CA VAL A 59 -6.88 -15.28 0.43
C VAL A 59 -7.07 -14.17 1.45
N GLN A 60 -5.99 -13.51 1.88
CA GLN A 60 -6.05 -12.37 2.80
C GLN A 60 -6.83 -11.20 2.20
N ALA A 61 -6.63 -10.90 0.92
CA ALA A 61 -7.38 -9.86 0.23
C ALA A 61 -8.89 -10.16 0.26
N ALA A 62 -9.29 -11.41 -0.03
CA ALA A 62 -10.68 -11.84 0.03
C ALA A 62 -11.31 -11.66 1.41
N GLU A 63 -10.59 -12.03 2.47
CA GLU A 63 -11.03 -11.85 3.86
C GLU A 63 -11.20 -10.38 4.23
N HIS A 64 -10.25 -9.52 3.86
CA HIS A 64 -10.28 -8.13 4.25
C HIS A 64 -11.34 -7.27 3.54
N VAL A 65 -11.69 -7.62 2.30
CA VAL A 65 -12.68 -6.87 1.50
C VAL A 65 -13.99 -7.63 1.27
N ASP A 66 -14.18 -8.74 1.97
CA ASP A 66 -15.38 -9.59 1.95
C ASP A 66 -15.81 -9.99 0.53
N ILE A 67 -14.88 -10.57 -0.24
CA ILE A 67 -15.15 -11.11 -1.58
C ILE A 67 -14.66 -12.55 -1.69
N ALA A 68 -15.19 -13.30 -2.66
CA ALA A 68 -14.68 -14.64 -2.93
C ALA A 68 -13.18 -14.64 -3.30
N ALA A 69 -12.42 -15.62 -2.80
CA ALA A 69 -10.98 -15.78 -3.09
C ALA A 69 -10.66 -15.86 -4.59
N SER A 70 -11.57 -16.42 -5.40
CA SER A 70 -11.43 -16.45 -6.85
C SER A 70 -11.55 -15.06 -7.49
N THR A 71 -12.44 -14.21 -6.95
CA THR A 71 -12.57 -12.80 -7.35
C THR A 71 -11.34 -12.02 -6.94
N ALA A 72 -10.89 -12.12 -5.69
CA ALA A 72 -9.67 -11.45 -5.22
C ALA A 72 -8.44 -11.81 -6.06
N ARG A 73 -8.29 -13.09 -6.44
CA ARG A 73 -7.21 -13.53 -7.34
C ARG A 73 -7.29 -12.89 -8.72
N ARG A 74 -8.48 -12.88 -9.34
CA ARG A 74 -8.69 -12.22 -10.64
C ARG A 74 -8.38 -10.73 -10.55
N THR A 75 -8.86 -10.06 -9.51
CA THR A 75 -8.61 -8.65 -9.25
C THR A 75 -7.13 -8.34 -9.09
N LEU A 76 -6.40 -9.10 -8.27
CA LEU A 76 -4.96 -8.90 -8.10
C LEU A 76 -4.16 -9.13 -9.39
N ASN A 77 -4.57 -10.09 -10.23
CA ASN A 77 -3.96 -10.28 -11.55
C ASN A 77 -4.27 -9.08 -12.48
N ALA A 78 -5.50 -8.59 -12.52
CA ALA A 78 -5.87 -7.44 -13.34
C ALA A 78 -5.14 -6.16 -12.91
N LEU A 79 -4.97 -5.94 -11.60
CA LEU A 79 -4.15 -4.85 -11.07
C LEU A 79 -2.68 -5.00 -11.47
N ALA A 80 -2.16 -6.23 -11.54
CA ALA A 80 -0.78 -6.47 -11.98
C ALA A 80 -0.60 -6.21 -13.48
N GLU A 81 -1.58 -6.59 -14.31
CA GLU A 81 -1.60 -6.26 -15.74
C GLU A 81 -1.63 -4.74 -16.00
N LYS A 82 -2.18 -3.97 -15.06
CA LYS A 82 -2.21 -2.49 -15.08
C LYS A 82 -0.97 -1.84 -14.46
N GLU A 83 0.03 -2.64 -14.09
CA GLU A 83 1.26 -2.20 -13.42
C GLU A 83 1.00 -1.46 -12.09
N LEU A 84 -0.13 -1.74 -11.44
CA LEU A 84 -0.49 -1.15 -10.15
C LEU A 84 0.09 -1.93 -8.97
N VAL A 85 0.34 -3.22 -9.17
CA VAL A 85 0.94 -4.13 -8.18
C VAL A 85 1.87 -5.12 -8.88
N ILE A 86 2.88 -5.62 -8.17
CA ILE A 86 3.80 -6.64 -8.67
C ILE A 86 3.40 -7.99 -8.10
N LYS A 87 3.36 -9.01 -8.95
CA LYS A 87 3.23 -10.40 -8.49
C LYS A 87 4.59 -11.00 -8.16
N ILE A 88 4.82 -11.32 -6.90
CA ILE A 88 6.02 -12.05 -6.46
C ILE A 88 5.68 -13.53 -6.32
N GLN A 89 6.38 -14.36 -7.10
CA GLN A 89 6.30 -15.82 -6.97
C GLN A 89 7.40 -16.31 -6.03
N HIS A 90 7.04 -16.76 -4.83
CA HIS A 90 7.97 -17.49 -3.96
C HIS A 90 8.00 -18.98 -4.34
N LYS A 91 9.22 -19.53 -4.52
CA LYS A 91 9.46 -20.89 -5.05
C LYS A 91 9.27 -22.05 -4.05
N LYS A 92 8.69 -21.81 -2.88
CA LYS A 92 8.36 -22.85 -1.89
C LYS A 92 7.12 -22.42 -1.09
N GLU A 93 6.07 -23.22 -1.19
CA GLU A 93 4.79 -23.12 -0.45
C GLU A 93 3.85 -21.95 -0.81
N MET A 94 3.07 -22.16 -1.87
CA MET A 94 1.64 -21.84 -2.01
C MET A 94 1.08 -20.49 -1.47
N SER A 95 1.83 -19.39 -1.52
CA SER A 95 1.32 -18.06 -1.14
C SER A 95 1.81 -17.00 -2.13
N ASN A 96 0.91 -16.51 -3.01
CA ASN A 96 1.23 -15.38 -3.89
C ASN A 96 1.39 -14.12 -3.04
N ILE A 97 2.59 -13.57 -2.93
CA ILE A 97 2.80 -12.25 -2.31
C ILE A 97 2.75 -11.23 -3.44
N LEU A 98 1.87 -10.24 -3.37
CA LEU A 98 1.93 -9.09 -4.26
C LEU A 98 2.43 -7.85 -3.51
N THR A 99 3.37 -7.14 -4.13
CA THR A 99 4.05 -5.96 -3.58
C THR A 99 3.82 -4.75 -4.49
N MET A 100 3.58 -3.56 -3.93
CA MET A 100 3.42 -2.33 -4.71
C MET A 100 4.69 -1.99 -5.53
N MET A 101 4.52 -1.50 -6.77
CA MET A 101 5.57 -0.74 -7.45
C MET A 101 5.61 0.67 -6.85
N TYR A 102 6.80 1.10 -6.45
CA TYR A 102 7.13 2.51 -6.29
C TYR A 102 7.53 3.10 -7.64
#